data_AF-A0A0L0S8R6-F1
#
_entry.id   AF-A0A0L0S8R6-F1
#
_cell.length_a   1.000
_cell.length_b   1.000
_cell.length_c   1.000
_cell.angle_alpha   90.00
_cell.angle_beta   90.00
_cell.angle_gamma   90.00
#
_symmetry.space_group_name_H-M   'P 1'
#
loop_
_entity.id
_entity.type
_entity.pdbx_description
1 polymer ?
#
loop_
_entity_poly.entity_id
_entity_poly.type
_entity_poly.pdbx_seq_one_letter_code
_entity_poly.pdbx_strand_id
1 'polypeptide(L)'
;MALTQRHDSLENRPEPAEKAKSVIDALPGNNIVTKTGLLTLATGGSIFAISKEIYVINEETIVLGAFLGIATVLYRGLKEPIKQWSDGRISNIMTILTKAREDHKIAVKEQIDSVAEMADVVDVTKSLFAMSKDMAHLEAKAFELKQRTAYVADIKATLDAWVRHETSVREREQKELATRVLDKLYAQLKDPKTQQAILDQCIADIDALAAAKKA
;
A
#
# COMPACT_ATOMS: atom_id res chain seq x y z
N MET A 1 72.10 -2.39 40.09
CA MET A 1 70.75 -2.40 39.50
C MET A 1 70.26 -3.81 39.12
N ALA A 2 70.70 -4.87 39.83
CA ALA A 2 70.32 -6.27 39.54
C ALA A 2 69.80 -7.04 40.78
N LEU A 3 69.72 -6.40 41.95
CA LEU A 3 69.26 -7.02 43.19
C LEU A 3 67.77 -6.74 43.49
N THR A 4 67.19 -5.70 42.91
CA THR A 4 65.78 -5.30 43.19
C THR A 4 64.76 -6.10 42.38
N GLN A 5 65.13 -6.65 41.22
CA GLN A 5 64.20 -7.37 40.34
C GLN A 5 63.91 -8.82 40.78
N ARG A 6 64.67 -9.36 41.75
CA ARG A 6 64.38 -10.69 42.32
C ARG A 6 63.23 -10.64 43.33
N HIS A 7 62.96 -9.49 43.97
CA HIS A 7 62.01 -9.41 45.07
C HIS A 7 60.54 -9.26 44.62
N ASP A 8 60.28 -8.65 43.46
CA ASP A 8 58.92 -8.48 42.90
C ASP A 8 58.24 -9.80 42.46
N SER A 9 59.00 -10.90 42.36
CA SER A 9 58.48 -12.20 41.92
C SER A 9 57.76 -13.00 43.02
N LEU A 10 57.85 -12.57 44.29
CA LEU A 10 57.27 -13.26 45.44
C LEU A 10 55.91 -12.71 45.88
N GLU A 11 55.57 -11.48 45.52
CA GLU A 11 54.42 -10.76 46.11
C GLU A 11 53.10 -10.95 45.36
N ASN A 12 53.11 -11.58 44.17
CA ASN A 12 51.90 -11.84 43.38
C ASN A 12 51.82 -13.30 42.88
N ARG A 13 52.04 -14.26 43.78
CA ARG A 13 51.81 -15.69 43.51
C ARG A 13 50.45 -16.06 44.10
N PRO A 14 49.46 -16.48 43.28
CA PRO A 14 48.20 -17.03 43.79
C PRO A 14 48.47 -18.12 44.83
N GLU A 15 47.60 -18.21 45.83
CA GLU A 15 47.78 -19.13 46.96
C GLU A 15 48.01 -20.56 46.41
N PRO A 16 48.99 -21.32 46.92
CA PRO A 16 49.30 -22.65 46.41
C PRO A 16 48.07 -23.57 46.34
N ALA A 17 47.14 -23.40 47.28
CA ALA A 17 45.86 -24.12 47.32
C ALA A 17 44.96 -23.79 46.12
N GLU A 18 44.90 -22.53 45.70
CA GLU A 18 44.09 -22.09 44.56
C GLU A 18 44.66 -22.56 43.22
N LYS A 19 45.99 -22.58 43.08
CA LYS A 19 46.65 -23.16 41.89
C LYS A 19 46.48 -24.67 41.81
N ALA A 20 46.56 -25.37 42.93
CA ALA A 20 46.35 -26.81 42.96
C ALA A 20 44.90 -27.15 42.54
N LYS A 21 43.92 -26.37 43.02
CA LYS A 21 42.52 -26.51 42.61
C LYS A 21 42.34 -26.28 41.10
N SER A 22 42.93 -25.22 40.53
CA SER A 22 42.81 -24.97 39.09
C SER A 22 43.42 -26.06 38.21
N VAL A 23 44.48 -26.74 38.67
CA VAL A 23 45.05 -27.91 37.99
C VAL A 23 44.13 -29.13 38.07
N ILE A 24 43.50 -29.38 39.22
CA ILE A 24 42.51 -30.46 39.39
C ILE A 24 41.27 -30.18 38.54
N ASP A 25 40.84 -28.92 38.47
CA ASP A 25 39.67 -28.50 37.71
C ASP A 25 39.88 -28.58 36.19
N ALA A 26 41.12 -28.39 35.72
CA ALA A 26 41.49 -28.53 34.30
C ALA A 26 41.50 -29.99 33.79
N LEU A 27 41.50 -30.99 34.67
CA LEU A 27 41.46 -32.40 34.28
C LEU A 27 40.05 -32.82 33.80
N PRO A 28 39.93 -33.68 32.77
CA PRO A 28 38.64 -34.12 32.28
C PRO A 28 37.89 -34.93 33.35
N GLY A 29 36.61 -34.60 33.57
CA GLY A 29 35.72 -35.31 34.49
C GLY A 29 34.87 -34.36 35.33
N ASN A 30 33.65 -34.77 35.65
CA ASN A 30 32.67 -33.93 36.39
C ASN A 30 32.69 -34.14 37.91
N ASN A 31 33.43 -35.14 38.42
CA ASN A 31 33.46 -35.50 39.85
C ASN A 31 34.87 -35.37 40.44
N ILE A 32 34.97 -34.82 41.66
CA ILE A 32 36.24 -34.63 42.40
C ILE A 32 36.95 -35.97 42.63
N VAL A 33 36.21 -37.04 42.93
CA VAL A 33 36.76 -38.39 43.10
C VAL A 33 37.41 -38.89 41.81
N THR A 34 36.82 -38.61 40.64
CA THR A 34 37.38 -39.00 39.35
C THR A 34 38.62 -38.18 38.99
N LYS A 35 38.60 -36.86 39.25
CA LYS A 35 39.74 -35.97 38.99
C LYS A 35 40.96 -36.35 39.86
N THR A 36 40.74 -36.52 41.17
CA THR A 36 41.79 -36.95 42.10
C THR A 36 42.21 -38.39 41.83
N GLY A 37 41.26 -39.27 41.52
CA GLY A 37 41.54 -40.66 41.15
C GLY A 37 42.42 -40.78 39.91
N LEU A 38 42.14 -39.99 38.86
CA LEU A 38 42.97 -39.96 37.65
C LEU A 38 44.39 -39.46 37.96
N LEU A 39 44.54 -38.40 38.76
CA LEU A 39 45.83 -37.87 39.16
C LEU A 39 46.64 -38.90 39.98
N THR A 40 45.99 -39.55 40.95
CA THR A 40 46.61 -40.58 41.79
C THR A 40 46.97 -41.81 40.97
N LEU A 41 46.12 -42.25 40.03
CA LEU A 41 46.41 -43.36 39.13
C LEU A 41 47.55 -43.02 38.16
N ALA A 42 47.57 -41.82 37.59
CA ALA A 42 48.65 -41.39 36.69
C ALA A 42 50.00 -41.31 37.43
N THR A 43 50.00 -40.73 38.64
CA THR A 43 51.21 -40.61 39.47
C THR A 43 51.66 -41.98 40.00
N GLY A 44 50.73 -42.82 40.45
CA GLY A 44 51.02 -44.18 40.88
C GLY A 44 51.52 -45.05 39.73
N GLY A 45 50.93 -44.92 38.55
CA GLY A 45 51.33 -45.61 37.34
C GLY A 45 52.71 -45.20 36.84
N SER A 46 53.06 -43.92 36.91
CA SER A 46 54.41 -43.45 36.54
C SER A 46 55.47 -43.93 37.52
N ILE A 47 55.20 -43.85 38.83
CA ILE A 47 56.10 -44.40 39.86
C ILE A 47 56.27 -45.91 39.69
N PHE A 48 55.18 -46.64 39.42
CA PHE A 48 55.23 -48.08 39.19
C PHE A 48 56.03 -48.42 37.93
N ALA A 49 55.84 -47.68 36.83
CA ALA A 49 56.57 -47.88 35.58
C ALA A 49 58.08 -47.64 35.75
N ILE A 50 58.47 -46.64 36.55
CA ILE A 50 59.87 -46.39 36.90
C ILE A 50 60.40 -47.48 37.83
N SER A 51 59.65 -47.83 38.88
CA SER A 51 60.05 -48.82 39.89
C SER A 51 60.22 -50.23 39.32
N LYS A 52 59.52 -50.57 38.24
CA LYS A 52 59.60 -51.87 37.56
C LYS A 52 60.44 -51.82 36.27
N GLU A 53 61.09 -50.70 35.98
CA GLU A 53 61.88 -50.50 34.76
C GLU A 53 61.10 -50.79 33.47
N ILE A 54 59.77 -50.64 33.51
CA ILE A 54 58.91 -50.79 32.32
C ILE A 54 59.24 -49.70 31.29
N TYR A 55 59.72 -48.54 31.77
CA TYR A 55 60.28 -47.49 30.95
C TYR A 55 61.75 -47.26 31.30
N VAL A 56 62.65 -47.55 30.36
CA VAL A 56 64.09 -47.34 30.50
C VAL A 56 64.49 -46.07 29.77
N ILE A 57 65.19 -45.16 30.46
CA ILE A 57 65.68 -43.93 29.86
C ILE A 57 66.85 -44.28 28.94
N ASN A 58 66.58 -44.32 27.63
CA ASN A 58 67.57 -44.52 26.57
C ASN A 58 67.68 -43.28 25.66
N GLU A 59 68.55 -43.34 24.65
CA GLU A 59 68.72 -42.31 23.61
C GLU A 59 67.38 -41.89 22.96
N GLU A 60 66.46 -42.83 22.77
CA GLU A 60 65.12 -42.56 22.20
C GLU A 60 64.26 -41.60 23.04
N THR A 61 64.55 -41.43 24.33
CA THR A 61 63.82 -40.49 25.19
C THR A 61 64.12 -39.03 24.85
N ILE A 62 65.33 -38.75 24.36
CA ILE A 62 65.73 -37.42 23.86
C ILE A 62 65.01 -37.16 22.53
N VAL A 63 64.93 -38.16 21.67
CA VAL A 63 64.18 -38.10 20.40
C VAL A 63 62.69 -37.84 20.67
N LEU A 64 62.10 -38.55 21.63
CA LEU A 64 60.71 -38.35 22.05
C LEU A 64 60.49 -36.95 22.64
N GLY A 65 61.41 -36.44 23.47
CA GLY A 65 61.35 -35.08 24.01
C GLY A 65 61.41 -34.00 22.92
N ALA A 66 62.31 -34.17 21.94
CA ALA A 66 62.41 -33.28 20.79
C ALA A 66 61.15 -33.32 19.90
N PHE A 67 60.61 -34.53 19.65
CA PHE A 67 59.37 -34.71 18.91
C PHE A 67 58.18 -34.04 19.60
N LEU A 68 58.02 -34.23 20.92
CA LEU A 68 56.96 -33.57 21.69
C LEU A 68 57.14 -32.04 21.71
N GLY A 69 58.36 -31.55 21.77
CA GLY A 69 58.68 -30.12 21.68
C GLY A 69 58.22 -29.54 20.34
N ILE A 70 58.62 -30.16 19.22
CA ILE A 70 58.22 -29.74 17.87
C ILE A 70 56.70 -29.87 17.68
N ALA A 71 56.11 -30.99 18.10
CA ALA A 71 54.68 -31.23 18.01
C ALA A 71 53.87 -30.17 18.79
N THR A 72 54.35 -29.73 19.97
CA THR A 72 53.69 -28.69 20.76
C THR A 72 53.73 -27.33 20.06
N VAL A 73 54.87 -26.97 19.47
CA VAL A 73 55.01 -25.72 18.71
C VAL A 73 54.15 -25.75 17.45
N LEU A 74 54.16 -26.86 16.71
CA LEU A 74 53.31 -27.05 15.53
C LEU A 74 51.83 -27.02 15.89
N TYR A 75 51.42 -27.69 16.96
CA TYR A 75 50.03 -27.67 17.41
C TYR A 75 49.56 -26.25 17.75
N ARG A 76 50.39 -25.48 18.46
CA ARG A 76 50.07 -24.07 18.77
C ARG A 76 50.01 -23.19 17.52
N GLY A 77 50.88 -23.41 16.55
CA GLY A 77 50.91 -22.64 15.30
C GLY A 77 49.80 -22.99 14.31
N LEU A 78 49.41 -24.27 14.21
CA LEU A 78 48.45 -24.75 13.21
C LEU A 78 47.00 -24.78 13.68
N LYS A 79 46.76 -24.80 15.00
CA LYS A 79 45.39 -24.85 15.55
C LYS A 79 44.50 -23.72 15.05
N GLU A 80 45.00 -22.49 15.12
CA GLU A 80 44.24 -21.30 14.76
C GLU A 80 43.93 -21.22 13.25
N PRO A 81 44.89 -21.39 12.32
CA PRO A 81 44.59 -21.34 10.89
C PRO A 81 43.65 -22.48 10.44
N ILE A 82 43.78 -23.68 11.01
CA ILE A 82 42.87 -24.79 10.69
C ILE A 82 41.44 -24.47 11.18
N LYS A 83 41.31 -23.89 12.37
CA LYS A 83 40.03 -23.48 12.91
C LYS A 83 39.38 -22.40 12.05
N GLN A 84 40.12 -21.34 11.71
CA GLN A 84 39.61 -20.26 10.86
C GLN A 84 39.21 -20.75 9.47
N TRP A 85 39.99 -21.66 8.88
CA TRP A 85 39.65 -22.28 7.60
C TRP A 85 38.35 -23.10 7.69
N SER A 86 38.21 -23.91 8.74
CA SER A 86 37.00 -24.69 9.01
C SER A 86 35.77 -23.79 9.21
N ASP A 87 35.88 -22.78 10.08
CA ASP A 87 34.79 -21.84 10.39
C ASP A 87 34.39 -21.04 9.13
N GLY A 88 35.37 -20.62 8.33
CA GLY A 88 35.12 -19.96 7.05
C GLY A 88 34.39 -20.87 6.06
N ARG A 89 34.74 -22.16 5.98
CA ARG A 89 34.05 -23.12 5.11
C ARG A 89 32.62 -23.36 5.56
N ILE A 90 32.41 -23.55 6.87
CA ILE A 90 31.08 -23.74 7.46
C ILE A 90 30.21 -22.52 7.20
N SER A 91 30.73 -21.31 7.43
CA SER A 91 30.02 -20.05 7.22
C SER A 91 29.62 -19.84 5.75
N ASN A 92 30.53 -20.15 4.81
CA ASN A 92 30.22 -20.07 3.38
C ASN A 92 29.10 -21.04 2.98
N ILE A 93 29.14 -22.28 3.46
CA ILE A 93 28.08 -23.27 3.19
C ILE A 93 26.75 -22.82 3.78
N MET A 94 26.74 -22.32 5.02
CA MET A 94 25.52 -21.82 5.66
C MET A 94 24.94 -20.61 4.94
N THR A 95 25.80 -19.69 4.48
CA THR A 95 25.38 -18.52 3.71
C THR A 95 24.75 -18.94 2.37
N ILE A 96 25.39 -19.86 1.63
CA ILE A 96 24.84 -20.37 0.36
C ILE A 96 23.49 -21.07 0.59
N LEU A 97 23.37 -21.91 1.62
CA LEU A 97 22.14 -22.62 1.91
C LEU A 97 21.00 -21.69 2.35
N THR A 98 21.33 -20.64 3.11
CA THR A 98 20.36 -19.62 3.55
C THR A 98 19.89 -18.80 2.35
N LYS A 99 20.83 -18.34 1.52
CA LYS A 99 20.54 -17.62 0.28
C LYS A 99 19.69 -18.46 -0.68
N ALA A 100 20.05 -19.73 -0.90
CA ALA A 100 19.27 -20.62 -1.77
C ALA A 100 17.82 -20.81 -1.27
N ARG A 101 17.60 -20.86 0.05
CA ARG A 101 16.23 -20.89 0.60
C ARG A 101 15.48 -19.58 0.36
N GLU A 102 16.14 -18.45 0.52
CA GLU A 102 15.55 -17.14 0.28
C GLU A 102 15.20 -16.95 -1.19
N ASP A 103 16.15 -17.20 -2.09
CA ASP A 103 15.97 -17.15 -3.54
C ASP A 103 14.82 -18.07 -3.99
N HIS A 104 14.72 -19.29 -3.44
CA HIS A 104 13.62 -20.19 -3.76
C HIS A 104 12.26 -19.67 -3.25
N LYS A 105 12.21 -19.07 -2.05
CA LYS A 105 10.98 -18.43 -1.55
C LYS A 105 10.56 -17.26 -2.43
N ILE A 106 11.51 -16.44 -2.88
CA ILE A 106 11.25 -15.31 -3.78
C ILE A 106 10.73 -15.82 -5.12
N ALA A 107 11.38 -16.81 -5.73
CA ALA A 107 10.96 -17.38 -7.00
C ALA A 107 9.55 -18.00 -6.93
N VAL A 108 9.23 -18.73 -5.85
CA VAL A 108 7.88 -19.28 -5.65
C VAL A 108 6.86 -18.16 -5.44
N LYS A 109 7.22 -17.10 -4.71
CA LYS A 109 6.33 -15.95 -4.51
C LYS A 109 6.05 -15.23 -5.82
N GLU A 110 7.07 -14.97 -6.63
CA GLU A 110 6.92 -14.35 -7.95
C GLU A 110 6.05 -15.21 -8.88
N GLN A 111 6.21 -16.54 -8.83
CA GLN A 111 5.36 -17.46 -9.58
C GLN A 111 3.90 -17.42 -9.12
N ILE A 112 3.66 -17.34 -7.80
CA ILE A 112 2.31 -17.19 -7.24
C ILE A 112 1.69 -15.86 -7.68
N ASP A 113 2.44 -14.76 -7.60
CA ASP A 113 1.96 -13.42 -7.99
C ASP A 113 1.60 -13.38 -9.49
N SER A 114 2.44 -13.97 -10.36
CA SER A 114 2.16 -14.08 -11.79
C SER A 114 0.91 -14.92 -12.10
N VAL A 115 0.74 -16.05 -11.40
CA VAL A 115 -0.46 -16.89 -11.57
C VAL A 115 -1.72 -16.20 -11.03
N ALA A 116 -1.59 -15.43 -9.95
CA ALA A 116 -2.70 -14.65 -9.38
C ALA A 116 -3.19 -13.57 -10.34
N GLU A 117 -2.28 -12.88 -11.04
CA GLU A 117 -2.64 -11.92 -12.09
C GLU A 117 -3.42 -12.61 -13.23
N MET A 118 -2.99 -13.81 -13.65
CA MET A 118 -3.69 -14.57 -14.69
C MET A 118 -5.08 -15.05 -14.26
N ALA A 119 -5.33 -15.24 -12.96
CA ALA A 119 -6.64 -15.63 -12.46
C ALA A 119 -7.69 -14.53 -12.64
N ASP A 120 -7.30 -13.26 -12.49
CA ASP A 120 -8.22 -12.12 -12.60
C ASP A 120 -8.62 -11.80 -14.04
N VAL A 121 -7.80 -12.18 -15.02
CA VAL A 121 -8.06 -11.93 -16.46
C VAL A 121 -9.41 -12.50 -16.92
N VAL A 122 -9.82 -13.66 -16.37
CA VAL A 122 -11.10 -14.29 -16.72
C VAL A 122 -12.28 -13.44 -16.28
N ASP A 123 -12.23 -12.87 -15.08
CA ASP A 123 -13.32 -12.06 -14.54
C ASP A 123 -13.33 -10.65 -15.13
N VAL A 124 -12.16 -10.07 -15.41
CA VAL A 124 -12.04 -8.83 -16.20
C VAL A 124 -12.64 -9.02 -17.60
N THR A 125 -12.37 -10.15 -18.26
CA THR A 125 -12.95 -10.42 -19.58
C THR A 125 -14.46 -10.55 -19.53
N LYS A 126 -15.01 -11.27 -18.54
CA LYS A 126 -16.47 -11.37 -18.35
C LYS A 126 -17.10 -10.00 -18.08
N SER A 127 -16.47 -9.18 -17.23
CA SER A 127 -16.98 -7.84 -16.92
C SER A 127 -16.94 -6.92 -18.14
N LEU A 128 -15.91 -7.03 -18.99
CA LEU A 128 -15.82 -6.28 -20.24
C LEU A 128 -16.95 -6.66 -21.22
N PHE A 129 -17.27 -7.96 -21.34
CA PHE A 129 -18.41 -8.42 -22.14
C PHE A 129 -19.76 -7.99 -21.55
N ALA A 130 -19.93 -8.07 -20.23
CA ALA A 130 -21.13 -7.60 -19.56
C ALA A 130 -21.33 -6.10 -19.77
N MET A 131 -20.27 -5.30 -19.59
CA MET A 131 -20.28 -3.85 -19.82
C MET A 131 -20.61 -3.52 -21.28
N SER A 132 -20.05 -4.25 -22.25
CA SER A 132 -20.37 -4.06 -23.67
C SER A 132 -21.85 -4.33 -23.96
N LYS A 133 -22.43 -5.39 -23.37
CA LYS A 133 -23.86 -5.71 -23.51
C LYS A 133 -24.75 -4.65 -22.88
N ASP A 134 -24.38 -4.17 -21.69
CA ASP A 134 -25.13 -3.13 -20.99
C ASP A 134 -25.06 -1.79 -21.72
N MET A 135 -23.90 -1.44 -22.30
CA MET A 135 -23.75 -0.26 -23.16
C MET A 135 -24.67 -0.33 -24.38
N ALA A 136 -24.69 -1.46 -25.10
CA ALA A 136 -25.56 -1.61 -26.27
C ALA A 136 -27.05 -1.48 -25.91
N HIS A 137 -27.46 -2.02 -24.76
CA HIS A 137 -28.83 -1.93 -24.28
C HIS A 137 -29.19 -0.50 -23.82
N LEU A 138 -28.28 0.20 -23.14
CA LEU A 138 -28.48 1.59 -22.75
C LEU A 138 -28.51 2.52 -23.97
N GLU A 139 -27.67 2.28 -24.97
CA GLU A 139 -27.66 3.06 -26.21
C GLU A 139 -28.97 2.90 -26.98
N ALA A 140 -29.49 1.67 -27.10
CA ALA A 140 -30.79 1.42 -27.74
C ALA A 140 -31.93 2.16 -27.02
N LYS A 141 -31.96 2.11 -25.68
CA LYS A 141 -32.95 2.85 -24.87
C LYS A 141 -32.82 4.36 -25.01
N ALA A 142 -31.59 4.87 -25.00
CA ALA A 142 -31.32 6.30 -25.17
C ALA A 142 -31.77 6.77 -26.56
N PHE A 143 -31.53 5.95 -27.60
CA PHE A 143 -31.97 6.25 -28.96
C PHE A 143 -33.49 6.26 -29.09
N GLU A 144 -34.19 5.28 -28.51
CA GLU A 144 -35.65 5.25 -28.49
C GLU A 144 -36.23 6.48 -27.76
N LEU A 145 -35.71 6.80 -26.57
CA LEU A 145 -36.15 7.99 -25.84
C LEU A 145 -35.91 9.28 -26.65
N LYS A 146 -34.74 9.39 -27.30
CA LYS A 146 -34.40 10.54 -28.13
C LYS A 146 -35.32 10.68 -29.34
N GLN A 147 -35.72 9.58 -29.98
CA GLN A 147 -36.70 9.62 -31.06
C GLN A 147 -38.08 10.07 -30.56
N ARG A 148 -38.53 9.54 -29.41
CA ARG A 148 -39.82 9.93 -28.81
C ARG A 148 -39.84 11.42 -28.44
N THR A 149 -38.76 11.93 -27.84
CA THR A 149 -38.68 13.36 -27.47
C THR A 149 -38.55 14.26 -28.68
N ALA A 150 -37.82 13.87 -29.72
CA ALA A 150 -37.77 14.60 -30.98
C ALA A 150 -39.15 14.69 -31.63
N TYR A 151 -39.88 13.57 -31.71
CA TYR A 151 -41.23 13.55 -32.26
C TYR A 151 -42.22 14.42 -31.47
N VAL A 152 -42.18 14.36 -30.14
CA VAL A 152 -43.00 15.22 -29.28
C VAL A 152 -42.62 16.70 -29.46
N ALA A 153 -41.34 17.01 -29.61
CA ALA A 153 -40.88 18.37 -29.87
C ALA A 153 -41.39 18.90 -31.22
N ASP A 154 -41.36 18.07 -32.27
CA ASP A 154 -41.88 18.43 -33.59
C ASP A 154 -43.40 18.69 -33.55
N ILE A 155 -44.17 17.81 -32.92
CA ILE A 155 -45.62 18.03 -32.73
C ILE A 155 -45.86 19.32 -31.96
N LYS A 156 -45.16 19.54 -30.85
CA LYS A 156 -45.30 20.76 -30.06
C LYS A 156 -44.97 22.00 -30.90
N ALA A 157 -43.88 21.98 -31.66
CA ALA A 157 -43.49 23.08 -32.53
C ALA A 157 -44.57 23.40 -33.58
N THR A 158 -45.18 22.36 -34.18
CA THR A 158 -46.31 22.57 -35.09
C THR A 158 -47.51 23.18 -34.37
N LEU A 159 -47.89 22.66 -33.20
CA LEU A 159 -49.04 23.16 -32.44
C LEU A 159 -48.83 24.61 -32.00
N ASP A 160 -47.64 24.95 -31.51
CA ASP A 160 -47.26 26.32 -31.15
C ASP A 160 -47.33 27.26 -32.37
N ALA A 161 -46.97 26.78 -33.57
CA ALA A 161 -47.12 27.54 -34.81
C ALA A 161 -48.60 27.77 -35.18
N TRP A 162 -49.47 26.77 -35.02
CA TRP A 162 -50.91 26.92 -35.22
C TRP A 162 -51.52 27.92 -34.23
N VAL A 163 -51.17 27.83 -32.94
CA VAL A 163 -51.65 28.76 -31.91
C VAL A 163 -51.19 30.20 -32.18
N ARG A 164 -49.93 30.38 -32.61
CA ARG A 164 -49.42 31.70 -33.02
C ARG A 164 -50.16 32.26 -34.22
N HIS A 165 -50.40 31.41 -35.23
CA HIS A 165 -51.18 31.82 -36.41
C HIS A 165 -52.60 32.23 -36.02
N GLU A 166 -53.28 31.44 -35.19
CA GLU A 166 -54.62 31.75 -34.71
C GLU A 166 -54.66 33.06 -33.92
N THR A 167 -53.70 33.26 -33.01
CA THR A 167 -53.58 34.50 -32.22
C THR A 167 -53.37 35.71 -33.14
N SER A 168 -52.50 35.59 -34.16
CA SER A 168 -52.27 36.65 -35.16
C SER A 168 -53.51 36.94 -36.01
N VAL A 169 -54.27 35.92 -36.39
CA VAL A 169 -55.55 36.08 -37.10
C VAL A 169 -56.56 36.82 -36.22
N ARG A 170 -56.75 36.39 -34.96
CA ARG A 170 -57.66 37.05 -34.03
C ARG A 170 -57.28 38.51 -33.78
N GLU A 171 -56.00 38.81 -33.60
CA GLU A 171 -55.52 40.20 -33.44
C GLU A 171 -55.79 41.05 -34.69
N ARG A 172 -55.60 40.49 -35.89
CA ARG A 172 -55.89 41.18 -37.15
C ARG A 172 -57.39 41.44 -37.31
N GLU A 173 -58.23 40.46 -37.02
CA GLU A 173 -59.69 40.60 -37.04
C GLU A 173 -60.16 41.67 -36.04
N GLN A 174 -59.61 41.69 -34.83
CA GLN A 174 -59.91 42.72 -33.83
C GLN A 174 -59.47 44.11 -34.31
N LYS A 175 -58.30 44.24 -34.94
CA LYS A 175 -57.84 45.50 -35.54
C LYS A 175 -58.75 45.95 -36.67
N GLU A 176 -59.11 45.05 -37.60
CA GLU A 176 -60.02 45.37 -38.71
C GLU A 176 -61.41 45.77 -38.20
N LEU A 177 -61.96 45.06 -37.21
CA LEU A 177 -63.22 45.41 -36.58
C LEU A 177 -63.15 46.78 -35.89
N ALA A 178 -62.07 47.05 -35.15
CA ALA A 178 -61.85 48.34 -34.51
C ALA A 178 -61.76 49.48 -35.54
N THR A 179 -61.00 49.30 -36.63
CA THR A 179 -60.93 50.30 -37.72
C THR A 179 -62.29 50.51 -38.39
N ARG A 180 -63.03 49.44 -38.71
CA ARG A 180 -64.37 49.55 -39.30
C ARG A 180 -65.36 50.26 -38.37
N VAL A 181 -65.29 50.02 -37.06
CA VAL A 181 -66.13 50.71 -36.07
C VAL A 181 -65.72 52.17 -35.98
N LEU A 182 -64.42 52.48 -35.90
CA LEU A 182 -63.91 53.85 -35.90
C LEU A 182 -64.33 54.61 -37.17
N ASP A 183 -64.19 54.03 -38.35
CA ASP A 183 -64.59 54.65 -39.62
C ASP A 183 -66.10 54.91 -39.68
N LYS A 184 -66.92 53.96 -39.22
CA LYS A 184 -68.38 54.15 -39.09
C LYS A 184 -68.72 55.26 -38.11
N LEU A 185 -68.05 55.32 -36.96
CA LEU A 185 -68.23 56.40 -35.99
C LEU A 185 -67.83 57.74 -36.59
N TYR A 186 -66.67 57.85 -37.24
CA TYR A 186 -66.23 59.07 -37.91
C TYR A 186 -67.18 59.51 -39.03
N ALA A 187 -67.78 58.57 -39.78
CA ALA A 187 -68.79 58.87 -40.78
C ALA A 187 -70.09 59.38 -40.13
N GLN A 188 -70.59 58.69 -39.09
CA GLN A 188 -71.77 59.12 -38.32
C GLN A 188 -71.55 60.47 -37.62
N LEU A 189 -70.34 60.80 -37.19
CA LEU A 189 -69.98 62.09 -36.62
C LEU A 189 -69.98 63.23 -37.65
N LYS A 190 -69.85 62.92 -38.95
CA LYS A 190 -69.94 63.91 -40.04
C LYS A 190 -71.38 64.13 -40.54
N ASP A 191 -72.31 63.24 -40.19
CA ASP A 191 -73.72 63.39 -40.54
C ASP A 191 -74.37 64.51 -39.72
N PRO A 192 -75.06 65.48 -40.35
CA PRO A 192 -75.59 66.67 -39.66
C PRO A 192 -76.73 66.34 -38.67
N LYS A 193 -77.47 65.24 -38.89
CA LYS A 193 -78.56 64.80 -37.99
C LYS A 193 -78.05 64.29 -36.65
N THR A 194 -76.94 63.57 -36.65
CA THR A 194 -76.29 63.04 -35.44
C THR A 194 -75.53 64.13 -34.69
N GLN A 195 -74.92 65.09 -35.38
CA GLN A 195 -74.34 66.28 -34.73
C GLN A 195 -75.40 67.09 -33.99
N GLN A 196 -76.58 67.29 -34.58
CA GLN A 196 -77.71 67.94 -33.93
C GLN A 196 -78.21 67.13 -32.72
N ALA A 197 -78.40 65.81 -32.87
CA ALA A 197 -78.81 64.95 -31.76
C ALA A 197 -77.78 64.94 -30.59
N ILE A 198 -76.48 64.98 -30.88
CA ILE A 198 -75.43 65.08 -29.85
C ILE A 198 -75.46 66.46 -29.18
N LEU A 199 -75.63 67.54 -29.95
CA LEU A 199 -75.77 68.89 -29.39
C LEU A 199 -77.00 69.00 -28.49
N ASP A 200 -78.14 68.45 -28.92
CA ASP A 200 -79.38 68.42 -28.15
C ASP A 200 -79.22 67.60 -26.85
N GLN A 201 -78.53 66.46 -26.92
CA GLN A 201 -78.20 65.64 -25.74
C GLN A 201 -77.24 66.37 -24.78
N CYS A 202 -76.20 67.04 -25.30
CA CYS A 202 -75.29 67.84 -24.50
C CYS A 202 -75.98 69.05 -23.86
N ILE A 203 -76.94 69.70 -24.55
CA ILE A 203 -77.76 70.77 -23.97
C ILE A 203 -78.64 70.21 -22.86
N ALA A 204 -79.27 69.05 -23.06
CA ALA A 204 -80.07 68.38 -22.04
C ALA A 204 -79.24 67.99 -20.79
N ASP A 205 -78.01 67.49 -20.98
CA ASP A 205 -77.10 67.14 -19.88
C ASP A 205 -76.58 68.39 -19.15
N ILE A 206 -76.32 69.49 -19.85
CA ILE A 206 -75.96 70.79 -19.24
C ILE A 206 -77.15 71.37 -18.47
N ASP A 207 -78.37 71.30 -19.01
CA ASP A 207 -79.58 71.75 -18.32
C ASP A 207 -79.85 70.90 -17.06
N ALA A 208 -79.60 69.59 -17.12
CA ALA A 208 -79.67 68.70 -15.94
C ALA A 208 -78.62 69.06 -14.88
N LEU A 209 -77.37 69.36 -15.28
CA LEU A 209 -76.31 69.81 -14.37
C LEU A 209 -76.57 71.22 -13.81
N ALA A 210 -77.15 72.12 -14.60
CA ALA A 210 -77.51 73.47 -14.18
C ALA A 210 -78.71 73.47 -13.22
N ALA A 211 -79.68 72.59 -13.43
CA ALA A 211 -80.78 72.34 -12.50
C ALA A 211 -80.26 71.73 -11.18
N ALA A 212 -79.29 70.81 -11.25
CA ALA A 212 -78.66 70.22 -10.07
C ALA A 212 -77.80 71.21 -9.25
N LYS A 213 -77.35 72.33 -9.85
CA LYS A 213 -76.55 73.38 -9.17
C LYS A 213 -77.38 74.56 -8.64
N LYS A 214 -78.67 74.61 -8.96
CA LYS A 214 -79.63 75.62 -8.46
C LYS A 214 -80.46 75.16 -7.25
N ALA A 215 -80.11 74.01 -6.67
CA ALA A 215 -80.61 73.50 -5.40
C ALA A 215 -79.54 73.61 -4.31
#